data_AF-A0A1F4XWN6-F1
#
_entry.id   AF-A0A1F4XWN6-F1
#
_cell.length_a   1.000
_cell.length_b   1.000
_cell.length_c   1.000
_cell.angle_alpha   90.00
_cell.angle_beta   90.00
_cell.angle_gamma   90.00
#
_symmetry.space_group_name_H-M   'P 1'
#
loop_
_entity.id
_entity.type
_entity.pdbx_description
1 polymer ?
#
loop_
_entity_poly.entity_id
_entity_poly.type
_entity_poly.pdbx_seq_one_letter_code
_entity_poly.pdbx_strand_id
1 'polypeptide(L)'
;MTGPTLSSAVASFVSLVNVVTPLLGGIALLIFFWGIIRYLWASGDSQSKASGREVIVWGLVALFVIFSVWGILSLACWSFVGDARCYQQQNVQCTPDGQCYGPY
;
A
#
# COMPACT_ATOMS: atom_id res chain seq x y z
N MET A 1 31.19 19.90 11.80
CA MET A 1 30.39 19.60 13.00
C MET A 1 28.96 19.30 12.58
N THR A 2 28.60 18.04 12.34
CA THR A 2 27.20 17.57 12.41
C THR A 2 27.28 16.10 12.82
N GLY A 3 27.06 15.82 14.10
CA GLY A 3 26.94 14.45 14.60
C GLY A 3 25.79 13.71 13.90
N PRO A 4 25.73 12.37 13.99
CA PRO A 4 24.62 11.59 13.47
C PRO A 4 23.33 11.98 14.21
N THR A 5 22.65 12.98 13.66
CA THR A 5 21.40 13.52 14.17
C THR A 5 20.27 12.68 13.58
N LEU A 6 19.25 12.40 14.39
CA LEU A 6 18.15 11.46 14.14
C LEU A 6 17.56 11.47 12.72
N SER A 7 17.71 12.58 11.99
CA SER A 7 17.41 12.74 10.57
C SER A 7 17.98 11.62 9.69
N SER A 8 19.18 11.08 9.96
CA SER A 8 19.74 9.98 9.17
C SER A 8 19.05 8.65 9.43
N ALA A 9 18.70 8.36 10.69
CA ALA A 9 17.97 7.16 11.07
C ALA A 9 16.52 7.18 10.53
N VAL A 10 15.86 8.34 10.61
CA VAL A 10 14.52 8.53 10.05
C VAL A 10 14.54 8.43 8.53
N ALA A 11 15.53 9.03 7.85
CA ALA A 11 15.66 8.93 6.39
C ALA A 11 15.86 7.48 5.91
N SER A 12 16.68 6.68 6.61
CA SER A 12 16.86 5.27 6.29
C SER A 12 15.56 4.46 6.48
N PHE A 13 14.80 4.74 7.55
CA PHE A 13 13.53 4.07 7.81
C PHE A 13 12.47 4.42 6.75
N VAL A 14 12.33 5.70 6.41
CA VAL A 14 11.40 6.17 5.38
C VAL A 14 11.72 5.55 4.02
N SER A 15 13.00 5.45 3.66
CA SER A 15 13.43 4.79 2.41
C SER A 15 13.04 3.31 2.36
N LEU A 16 13.16 2.59 3.48
CA LEU A 16 12.77 1.19 3.58
C LEU A 16 11.24 1.03 3.44
N VAL A 17 10.47 1.86 4.12
CA VAL A 17 8.99 1.83 4.05
C VAL A 17 8.50 2.13 2.64
N ASN A 18 9.14 3.05 1.92
CA ASN A 18 8.76 3.38 0.55
C ASN A 18 8.88 2.18 -0.41
N VAL A 19 9.89 1.33 -0.26
CA VAL A 19 10.06 0.09 -1.08
C VAL A 19 9.10 -1.00 -0.66
N VAL A 20 8.92 -1.15 0.65
CA VAL A 20 8.15 -2.23 1.24
C VAL A 20 6.65 -2.02 0.99
N THR A 21 6.16 -0.78 1.00
CA THR A 21 4.72 -0.45 0.84
C THR A 21 4.10 -0.96 -0.47
N PRO A 22 4.60 -0.64 -1.68
CA PRO A 22 4.02 -1.15 -2.93
C PRO A 22 4.19 -2.67 -3.07
N LEU A 23 5.26 -3.24 -2.52
CA LEU A 23 5.50 -4.68 -2.51
C LEU A 23 4.47 -5.41 -1.64
N LEU A 24 4.20 -4.94 -0.42
CA LEU A 24 3.15 -5.49 0.43
C LEU A 24 1.77 -5.31 -0.17
N GLY A 25 1.50 -4.16 -0.80
CA GLY A 25 0.25 -3.94 -1.53
C GLY A 25 0.02 -4.99 -2.62
N GLY A 26 1.05 -5.30 -3.42
CA GLY A 26 1.00 -6.35 -4.44
C GLY A 26 0.78 -7.75 -3.85
N ILE A 27 1.50 -8.11 -2.79
CA ILE A 27 1.37 -9.41 -2.11
C ILE A 27 -0.03 -9.56 -1.47
N ALA A 28 -0.54 -8.49 -0.84
CA ALA A 28 -1.87 -8.50 -0.26
C ALA A 28 -2.97 -8.71 -1.30
N LEU A 29 -2.81 -8.12 -2.49
CA LEU A 29 -3.72 -8.34 -3.62
C LEU A 29 -3.71 -9.81 -4.07
N LEU A 30 -2.53 -10.44 -4.15
CA LEU A 30 -2.39 -11.86 -4.50
C LEU A 30 -3.05 -12.78 -3.45
N ILE A 31 -2.86 -12.51 -2.17
CA ILE A 31 -3.51 -13.26 -1.07
C ILE A 31 -5.03 -13.09 -1.13
N PHE A 32 -5.52 -11.89 -1.45
CA PHE A 32 -6.94 -11.62 -1.62
C PHE A 32 -7.55 -12.46 -2.76
N PHE A 33 -6.91 -12.50 -3.93
CA PHE A 33 -7.37 -13.35 -5.04
C PHE A 33 -7.32 -14.84 -4.69
N TRP A 34 -6.26 -15.30 -4.01
CA TRP A 34 -6.17 -16.68 -3.53
C TRP A 34 -7.33 -17.04 -2.59
N GLY A 35 -7.67 -16.16 -1.66
CA GLY A 35 -8.79 -16.33 -0.74
C GLY A 35 -10.13 -16.52 -1.45
N ILE A 36 -10.40 -15.71 -2.48
CA ILE A 36 -11.62 -15.83 -3.31
C ILE A 36 -11.66 -17.17 -4.04
N ILE A 37 -10.57 -17.57 -4.69
CA ILE A 37 -10.52 -18.81 -5.48
C ILE A 37 -10.75 -20.03 -4.56
N ARG A 38 -10.10 -20.05 -3.39
CA ARG A 38 -10.30 -21.14 -2.42
C ARG A 38 -11.72 -21.18 -1.88
N TYR A 39 -12.33 -20.01 -1.69
CA TYR A 39 -13.73 -19.93 -1.28
C TYR A 39 -14.69 -20.48 -2.35
N LEU A 40 -14.49 -20.10 -3.61
CA LEU A 40 -15.29 -20.59 -4.74
C LEU A 40 -15.23 -22.11 -4.89
N TRP A 41 -14.09 -22.72 -4.63
CA TRP A 41 -13.97 -24.19 -4.62
C TRP A 41 -14.64 -24.85 -3.42
N ALA A 42 -14.75 -24.16 -2.28
CA ALA A 42 -15.42 -24.68 -1.08
C ALA A 42 -16.95 -24.54 -1.10
N SER A 43 -17.52 -23.69 -1.97
CA SER A 43 -18.97 -23.42 -2.05
C SER A 43 -19.87 -24.60 -2.49
N GLY A 44 -19.29 -25.76 -2.84
CA GLY A 44 -20.02 -26.96 -3.28
C GLY A 44 -20.81 -27.67 -2.18
N ASP A 45 -20.49 -27.43 -0.90
CA ASP A 45 -21.13 -28.12 0.22
C ASP A 45 -21.95 -27.15 1.09
N SER A 46 -23.19 -27.52 1.43
CA SER A 46 -24.18 -26.64 2.07
C SER A 46 -23.77 -26.17 3.47
N GLN A 47 -23.00 -26.99 4.19
CA GLN A 47 -22.43 -26.65 5.51
C GLN A 47 -21.27 -25.65 5.38
N SER A 48 -20.52 -25.71 4.27
CA SER A 48 -19.43 -24.79 3.97
C SER A 48 -19.89 -23.39 3.53
N LYS A 49 -21.19 -23.20 3.22
CA LYS A 49 -21.73 -21.88 2.83
C LYS A 49 -21.84 -20.89 3.98
N ALA A 50 -22.10 -21.38 5.20
CA ALA A 50 -22.21 -20.52 6.39
C ALA A 50 -20.85 -19.96 6.80
N SER A 51 -19.84 -20.83 7.00
CA SER A 51 -18.44 -20.41 7.23
C SER A 51 -17.88 -19.64 6.03
N GLY A 52 -18.32 -20.02 4.84
CA GLY A 52 -17.97 -19.39 3.59
C GLY A 52 -18.28 -17.90 3.50
N ARG A 53 -19.49 -17.53 3.91
CA ARG A 53 -19.93 -16.13 3.95
C ARG A 53 -19.07 -15.29 4.88
N GLU A 54 -18.68 -15.85 6.01
CA GLU A 54 -17.83 -15.16 6.97
C GLU A 54 -16.44 -14.87 6.37
N VAL A 55 -15.85 -15.84 5.66
CA VAL A 55 -14.57 -15.66 4.95
C VAL A 55 -14.64 -14.56 3.88
N ILE A 56 -15.74 -14.46 3.13
CA ILE A 56 -15.92 -13.37 2.15
C ILE A 56 -15.93 -12.01 2.85
N VAL A 57 -16.67 -11.88 3.94
CA VAL A 57 -16.80 -10.61 4.68
C VAL A 57 -15.45 -10.19 5.23
N TRP A 58 -14.69 -11.11 5.83
CA TRP A 58 -13.33 -10.83 6.29
C TRP A 58 -12.38 -10.46 5.14
N GLY A 59 -12.49 -11.11 3.98
CA GLY A 59 -11.73 -10.75 2.78
C GLY A 59 -12.06 -9.35 2.24
N LEU A 60 -13.34 -9.00 2.20
CA LEU A 60 -13.80 -7.69 1.75
C LEU A 60 -13.36 -6.57 2.69
N VAL A 61 -13.39 -6.81 4.00
CA VAL A 61 -12.88 -5.87 5.02
C VAL A 61 -11.38 -5.63 4.83
N ALA A 62 -10.59 -6.68 4.61
CA ALA A 62 -9.16 -6.54 4.37
C ALA A 62 -8.86 -5.73 3.09
N LEU A 63 -9.61 -5.98 2.00
CA LEU A 63 -9.48 -5.20 0.77
C LEU A 63 -9.85 -3.73 1.01
N PHE A 64 -10.97 -3.49 1.70
CA PHE A 64 -11.46 -2.15 1.99
C PHE A 64 -10.42 -1.33 2.75
N VAL A 65 -9.75 -1.89 3.76
CA VAL A 65 -8.72 -1.19 4.53
C VAL A 65 -7.52 -0.79 3.66
N ILE A 66 -6.99 -1.72 2.86
CA ILE A 66 -5.83 -1.43 1.98
C ILE A 66 -6.19 -0.36 0.95
N PHE A 67 -7.36 -0.47 0.34
CA PHE A 67 -7.84 0.49 -0.65
C PHE A 67 -8.14 1.85 -0.02
N SER A 68 -8.69 1.86 1.19
CA SER A 68 -9.02 3.07 1.94
C SER A 68 -7.78 3.86 2.31
N VAL A 69 -6.70 3.19 2.75
CA VAL A 69 -5.43 3.87 3.06
C VAL A 69 -4.84 4.53 1.81
N TRP A 70 -4.77 3.84 0.66
CA TRP A 70 -4.24 4.41 -0.58
C TRP A 70 -5.12 5.57 -1.11
N GLY A 71 -6.45 5.38 -1.05
CA GLY A 71 -7.42 6.38 -1.48
C GLY A 71 -7.40 7.64 -0.60
N ILE A 72 -7.31 7.49 0.71
CA ILE A 72 -7.22 8.59 1.67
C ILE A 72 -5.90 9.34 1.50
N LEU A 73 -4.79 8.64 1.34
CA LEU A 73 -3.49 9.28 1.13
C LEU A 73 -3.45 10.07 -0.19
N SER A 74 -4.06 9.54 -1.26
CA SER A 74 -4.23 10.24 -2.53
C SER A 74 -5.16 11.46 -2.41
N LEU A 75 -6.29 11.32 -1.72
CA LEU A 75 -7.24 12.41 -1.49
C LEU A 75 -6.67 13.52 -0.58
N ALA A 76 -5.94 13.14 0.47
CA ALA A 76 -5.24 14.09 1.33
C ALA A 76 -4.17 14.84 0.53
N CYS A 77 -3.38 14.12 -0.27
CA CYS A 77 -2.43 14.72 -1.20
C CYS A 77 -3.09 15.74 -2.14
N TRP A 78 -4.20 15.36 -2.78
CA TRP A 78 -4.93 16.23 -3.69
C TRP A 78 -5.54 17.45 -2.98
N SER A 79 -6.13 17.24 -1.80
CA SER A 79 -6.86 18.29 -1.08
C SER A 79 -5.96 19.29 -0.35
N PHE A 80 -4.74 18.90 0.04
CA PHE A 80 -3.83 19.75 0.80
C PHE A 80 -2.64 20.28 -0.01
N VAL A 81 -2.20 19.57 -1.05
CA VAL A 81 -1.01 19.91 -1.84
C VAL A 81 -1.36 20.29 -3.29
N GLY A 82 -2.54 19.92 -3.78
CA GLY A 82 -2.99 20.25 -5.14
C GLY A 82 -2.32 19.42 -6.25
N ASP A 83 -1.52 18.42 -5.89
CA ASP A 83 -0.80 17.58 -6.85
C ASP A 83 -0.96 16.09 -6.51
N ALA A 84 -1.37 15.28 -7.49
CA ALA A 84 -1.68 13.85 -7.33
C ALA A 84 -0.42 12.98 -7.14
N ARG A 85 0.77 13.58 -7.14
CA ARG A 85 2.06 12.89 -7.17
C ARG A 85 2.77 12.74 -5.83
N CYS A 86 2.28 13.32 -4.74
CA CYS A 86 2.98 13.22 -3.45
C CYS A 86 2.97 11.81 -2.82
N TYR A 87 2.12 10.89 -3.30
CA TYR A 87 2.16 9.49 -2.87
C TYR A 87 3.05 8.58 -3.76
N GLN A 88 3.55 9.08 -4.90
CA GLN A 88 4.38 8.32 -5.85
C GLN A 88 5.82 8.85 -5.91
N GLN A 89 6.35 9.43 -4.82
CA GLN A 89 7.76 9.81 -4.72
C GLN A 89 8.65 8.66 -4.22
N GLN A 90 8.56 7.51 -4.88
CA GLN A 90 9.67 6.56 -4.85
C GLN A 90 10.61 6.71 -6.06
N ASN A 91 10.22 7.51 -7.05
CA ASN A 91 10.97 7.68 -8.29
C ASN A 91 11.42 9.13 -8.55
N VAL A 92 11.54 9.96 -7.51
CA VAL A 92 12.19 11.27 -7.68
C VAL A 92 13.68 11.05 -7.51
N GLN A 93 14.38 10.98 -8.63
CA GLN A 93 15.84 10.91 -8.62
C GLN A 93 16.38 12.31 -8.38
N CYS A 94 16.97 12.52 -7.21
CA CYS A 94 17.74 13.72 -6.95
C CYS A 94 19.17 13.49 -7.43
N THR A 95 19.60 14.26 -8.43
CA THR A 95 21.00 14.28 -8.86
C THR A 95 21.88 15.05 -7.84
N PRO A 96 23.20 14.79 -7.80
CA PRO A 96 24.14 15.41 -6.83
C PRO A 96 24.18 16.94 -6.84
N ASP A 97 23.66 17.54 -7.90
CA ASP A 97 23.48 18.96 -8.19
C ASP A 97 22.25 19.60 -7.50
N GLY A 98 21.55 18.84 -6.66
CA GLY A 98 20.43 19.34 -5.84
C GLY A 98 19.12 19.48 -6.61
N GLN A 99 19.04 18.92 -7.81
CA GLN A 99 17.85 18.92 -8.64
C GLN A 99 17.12 17.59 -8.46
N CYS A 100 15.91 17.64 -7.92
CA CYS A 100 15.03 16.50 -7.74
C CYS A 100 14.02 16.46 -8.88
N TYR A 101 14.27 15.60 -9.88
CA TYR A 101 13.41 15.47 -11.04
C TYR A 101 12.31 14.45 -10.76
N GLY A 102 11.06 14.93 -10.74
CA GLY A 102 9.87 14.08 -10.81
C GLY A 102 9.63 13.63 -12.25
N PRO A 103 8.65 12.76 -12.53
CA PRO A 103 8.41 12.25 -13.87
C PRO A 103 7.71 13.28 -14.78
N TYR A 104 8.37 14.42 -15.03
CA TYR A 104 8.13 15.35 -16.15
C TYR A 104 9.45 16.05 -16.49
#